data_AF-A0A1J5IKG5-F1
#
_entry.id   AF-A0A1J5IKG5-F1
#
_cell.length_a   1.000
_cell.length_b   1.000
_cell.length_c   1.000
_cell.angle_alpha   90.00
_cell.angle_beta   90.00
_cell.angle_gamma   90.00
#
_symmetry.space_group_name_H-M   'P 1'
#
loop_
_entity.id
_entity.type
_entity.pdbx_description
1 polymer ?
#
loop_
_entity_poly.entity_id
_entity_poly.type
_entity_poly.pdbx_seq_one_letter_code
_entity_poly.pdbx_strand_id
1 'polypeptide(L)' 'MIGEKIRAVAKDKSSRIYVYCRSGRRSQIAKGTLEKLRYKDVVNLGSLEDAAKTIKRKIVK' A
#
# COMPACT_ATOMS: atom_id res chain seq x y z
N MET A 1 -8.29 11.71 -2.98
CA MET A 1 -8.42 10.24 -2.80
C MET A 1 -7.09 9.54 -3.15
N ILE A 2 -6.79 8.31 -2.67
CA ILE A 2 -5.49 7.64 -2.97
C ILE A 2 -5.25 7.50 -4.48
N GLY A 3 -6.31 7.31 -5.27
CA GLY A 3 -6.22 7.12 -6.72
C GLY A 3 -5.69 8.32 -7.51
N GLU A 4 -5.79 9.53 -6.97
CA GLU A 4 -5.25 10.74 -7.60
C GLU A 4 -3.78 10.94 -7.21
N LYS A 5 -3.47 10.74 -5.93
CA LYS A 5 -2.13 10.98 -5.39
C LYS A 5 -1.12 9.91 -5.81
N ILE A 6 -1.56 8.66 -6.02
CA ILE A 6 -0.63 7.57 -6.35
C ILE A 6 0.10 7.80 -7.67
N ARG A 7 -0.52 8.50 -8.64
CA ARG A 7 0.12 8.79 -9.93
C ARG A 7 1.37 9.68 -9.81
N ALA A 8 1.43 10.51 -8.76
CA ALA A 8 2.59 11.35 -8.48
C ALA A 8 3.73 10.58 -7.78
N VAL A 9 3.41 9.46 -7.11
CA VAL A 9 4.38 8.68 -6.33
C VAL A 9 4.86 7.44 -7.10
N ALA A 10 3.93 6.72 -7.72
CA ALA A 10 4.18 5.52 -8.51
C ALA A 10 3.57 5.70 -9.90
N LYS A 11 4.35 6.33 -10.79
CA LYS A 11 3.95 6.59 -12.18
C LYS A 11 3.89 5.30 -13.01
N ASP A 12 4.81 4.38 -12.77
CA ASP A 12 4.81 3.06 -13.38
C ASP A 12 3.85 2.12 -12.63
N LYS A 13 2.92 1.53 -13.39
CA LYS A 13 1.91 0.61 -12.87
C LYS A 13 2.45 -0.80 -12.62
N SER A 14 3.64 -1.10 -13.14
CA SER A 14 4.34 -2.38 -12.90
C SER A 14 5.19 -2.33 -11.63
N SER A 15 5.38 -1.16 -11.04
CA SER A 15 6.10 -1.01 -9.78
C SER A 15 5.40 -1.76 -8.65
N ARG A 16 6.20 -2.44 -7.83
CA ARG A 16 5.72 -3.13 -6.64
C ARG A 16 5.38 -2.13 -5.54
N ILE A 17 4.13 -2.16 -5.09
CA ILE A 17 3.58 -1.24 -4.10
C ILE A 17 3.18 -2.01 -2.86
N TYR A 18 3.78 -1.65 -1.72
CA TYR A 18 3.38 -2.16 -0.42
C TYR A 18 2.45 -1.14 0.25
N VAL A 19 1.26 -1.56 0.64
CA VAL A 19 0.31 -0.72 1.38
C VAL A 19 0.09 -1.26 2.78
N TYR A 20 0.07 -0.36 3.75
CA TYR A 20 -0.25 -0.66 5.15
C TYR A 20 -1.02 0.51 5.77
N CYS A 21 -1.61 0.26 6.93
CA CYS A 21 -2.40 1.22 7.69
C CYS A 21 -2.22 0.88 9.17
N ARG A 22 -2.54 1.80 10.07
CA ARG A 22 -2.62 1.54 11.52
C ARG A 22 -3.28 0.20 11.87
N SER A 23 -4.50 -0.08 11.38
CA SER A 23 -5.28 -1.29 11.72
C SER A 23 -5.60 -2.20 10.53
N GLY A 24 -4.97 -2.00 9.36
CA GLY A 24 -5.18 -2.85 8.17
C GLY A 24 -6.44 -2.61 7.33
N ARG A 25 -7.58 -2.18 7.90
CA ARG A 25 -8.83 -2.00 7.13
C ARG A 25 -8.68 -1.04 5.94
N ARG A 26 -7.96 0.08 6.13
CA ARG A 26 -7.74 1.07 5.04
C ARG A 26 -6.78 0.54 3.98
N SER A 27 -5.82 -0.30 4.34
CA SER A 27 -4.88 -0.93 3.40
C SER A 27 -5.62 -1.82 2.40
N GLN A 28 -6.65 -2.53 2.86
CA GLN A 28 -7.47 -3.37 1.99
C GLN A 28 -8.27 -2.55 0.97
N ILE A 29 -8.86 -1.44 1.40
CA ILE A 29 -9.56 -0.50 0.50
C ILE A 29 -8.57 0.13 -0.50
N ALA A 30 -7.38 0.52 -0.03
CA ALA A 30 -6.34 1.09 -0.86
C ALA A 30 -5.87 0.08 -1.92
N LYS A 31 -5.59 -1.17 -1.54
CA LYS A 31 -5.24 -2.25 -2.48
C LYS A 31 -6.28 -2.40 -3.58
N GLY A 32 -7.56 -2.54 -3.21
CA GLY A 32 -8.63 -2.67 -4.19
C GLY A 32 -8.77 -1.44 -5.11
N THR A 33 -8.47 -0.24 -4.60
CA THR A 33 -8.44 0.98 -5.42
C THR A 33 -7.28 0.96 -6.41
N LEU A 34 -6.09 0.53 -6.00
CA LEU A 34 -4.91 0.46 -6.85
C LEU A 34 -5.04 -0.64 -7.93
N GLU A 35 -5.59 -1.80 -7.58
CA GLU A 35 -5.88 -2.88 -8.53
C GLU A 35 -6.88 -2.40 -9.60
N LYS A 36 -7.94 -1.67 -9.20
CA LYS A 36 -8.89 -1.03 -10.15
C LYS A 36 -8.20 -0.03 -11.07
N LEU A 37 -7.13 0.63 -10.61
CA LEU A 37 -6.31 1.55 -11.41
C LEU A 37 -5.27 0.85 -12.31
N ARG A 38 -5.27 -0.49 -12.34
CA ARG A 38 -4.37 -1.37 -13.11
C ARG A 38 -2.93 -1.40 -12.61
N TYR A 39 -2.70 -1.14 -11.31
CA TYR A 39 -1.42 -1.48 -10.70
C TYR A 39 -1.27 -3.00 -10.62
N LYS A 40 -0.14 -3.52 -11.08
CA LYS A 40 0.07 -4.96 -11.30
C LYS A 40 0.52 -5.71 -10.05
N ASP A 41 1.27 -5.04 -9.17
CA ASP A 41 1.86 -5.68 -7.99
C ASP A 41 1.60 -4.82 -6.75
N VAL A 42 0.46 -5.08 -6.09
CA VAL A 42 0.03 -4.37 -4.88
C VAL A 42 -0.11 -5.36 -3.72
N VAL A 43 0.79 -5.24 -2.76
CA VAL A 43 0.85 -6.12 -1.58
C VAL A 43 0.28 -5.39 -0.37
N ASN A 44 -0.76 -5.97 0.22
CA ASN A 44 -1.31 -5.50 1.49
C ASN A 44 -0.52 -6.11 2.65
N LEU A 45 0.21 -5.28 3.39
CA LEU A 45 0.95 -5.68 4.57
C LEU A 45 0.11 -5.66 5.86
N GLY A 46 -1.18 -5.33 5.78
CA GLY A 46 -2.06 -5.33 6.94
C GLY A 46 -1.86 -4.12 7.85
N SER A 47 -1.67 -4.38 9.14
CA SER A 47 -1.50 -3.35 10.17
C SER A 47 -0.10 -2.73 10.14
N LEU A 48 0.13 -1.70 10.96
CA LEU A 48 1.45 -1.10 11.10
C LEU A 48 2.41 -2.08 11.78
N GLU A 49 1.91 -2.90 12.72
CA GLU A 49 2.71 -3.94 13.35
C GLU A 49 3.12 -5.03 12.35
N ASP A 50 2.19 -5.48 11.52
CA ASP A 50 2.45 -6.50 10.49
C ASP A 50 3.43 -5.99 9.43
N ALA A 51 3.26 -4.73 9.01
CA ALA A 51 4.20 -4.08 8.13
C ALA A 51 5.59 -4.02 8.76
N ALA A 52 5.72 -3.51 10.00
CA ALA A 52 7.01 -3.39 10.68
C ALA A 52 7.75 -4.73 10.80
N LYS A 53 7.03 -5.83 11.06
CA LYS A 53 7.58 -7.19 11.05
C LYS A 53 8.07 -7.60 9.66
N THR A 54 7.28 -7.32 8.62
CA THR A 54 7.59 -7.72 7.25
C THR A 54 8.79 -6.97 6.67
N ILE A 55 8.88 -5.65 6.87
CA ILE A 55 10.01 -4.83 6.40
C ILE A 55 11.20 -4.84 7.35
N LYS A 56 11.12 -5.57 8.48
CA LYS A 56 12.17 -5.66 9.52
C LYS A 56 12.73 -4.29 9.91
N ARG A 57 11.90 -3.25 9.88
CA ARG A 57 12.28 -1.86 10.10
C ARG A 57 11.27 -1.22 11.04
N LYS A 58 11.77 -0.42 11.97
CA LYS A 58 10.92 0.30 12.93
C LYS A 58 10.17 1.40 12.16
N ILE A 59 8.89 1.16 11.87
CA ILE A 59 8.00 2.16 11.30
C ILE A 59 7.63 3.10 12.44
N VAL A 60 8.13 4.34 12.39
CA VAL A 60 7.84 5.35 13.40
C VAL A 60 6.44 5.92 13.15
N LYS A 61 5.70 6.13 14.24
CA LYS A 61 4.31 6.57 14.23
C LYS A 61 4.17 8.06 13.91
#